data_AF-A0A2N8TNI9-F1
#
_entry.id   AF-A0A2N8TNI9-F1
#
_cell.length_a   1.000
_cell.length_b   1.000
_cell.length_c   1.000
_cell.angle_alpha   90.00
_cell.angle_beta   90.00
_cell.angle_gamma   90.00
#
_symmetry.space_group_name_H-M   'P 1'
#
loop_
_entity.id
_entity.type
_entity.pdbx_description
1 polymer ?
#
loop_
_entity_poly.entity_id
_entity_poly.type
_entity_poly.pdbx_seq_one_letter_code
_entity_poly.pdbx_strand_id
1 'polypeptide(L)' 'MEDTLRLHEHRSGTLTDLDRFLHYHTGGMIGSLSHAVRGAALDAILTGTEKITKKSLQAIPLDHTAHTTASMATKTATSR' A
#
# COMPACT_ATOMS: atom_id res chain seq x y z
N MET A 1 10.05 2.57 4.68
CA MET A 1 9.07 1.63 4.09
C MET A 1 9.38 1.36 2.61
N GLU A 2 9.76 2.39 1.84
CA GLU A 2 10.26 2.22 0.46
C GLU A 2 11.50 1.31 0.36
N ASP A 3 12.48 1.47 1.25
CA ASP A 3 13.71 0.65 1.29
C ASP A 3 13.48 -0.84 1.58
N THR A 4 12.36 -1.19 2.23
CA THR A 4 12.03 -2.59 2.54
C THR A 4 11.43 -3.36 1.37
N LEU A 5 11.08 -2.66 0.29
CA LEU A 5 10.58 -3.28 -0.94
C LEU A 5 11.78 -3.70 -1.78
N ARG A 6 12.09 -5.02 -1.81
CA ARG A 6 13.14 -5.59 -2.68
C ARG A 6 12.74 -5.57 -4.16
N LEU A 7 12.57 -4.38 -4.70
CA LEU A 7 12.27 -4.10 -6.09
C LEU A 7 13.57 -3.63 -6.75
N HIS A 8 14.21 -4.49 -7.54
CA HIS A 8 15.56 -4.22 -8.08
C HIS A 8 15.61 -3.00 -9.01
N GLU A 9 14.54 -2.75 -9.77
CA GLU A 9 14.45 -1.66 -10.74
C GLU A 9 13.81 -0.39 -10.14
N HIS A 10 13.52 -0.39 -8.83
CA HIS A 10 12.89 0.75 -8.18
C HIS A 10 13.91 1.79 -7.75
N ARG A 11 13.75 3.02 -8.24
CA ARG A 11 14.55 4.17 -7.80
C ARG A 11 14.04 4.64 -6.43
N SER A 12 14.92 4.64 -5.43
CA SER A 12 14.65 5.24 -4.11
C SER A 12 14.23 6.72 -4.25
N GLY A 13 13.31 7.17 -3.40
CA GLY A 13 12.77 8.53 -3.46
C GLY A 13 11.58 8.73 -4.42
N THR A 14 11.24 7.75 -5.26
CA THR A 14 10.07 7.85 -6.16
C THR A 14 8.76 7.99 -5.38
N LEU A 15 8.63 7.29 -4.24
CA LEU A 15 7.45 7.40 -3.37
C LEU A 15 7.43 8.74 -2.61
N THR A 16 8.60 9.25 -2.24
CA THR A 16 8.74 10.55 -1.58
C THR A 16 8.42 11.71 -2.55
N ASP A 17 8.76 11.61 -3.83
CA ASP A 17 8.36 12.58 -4.87
C ASP A 17 6.84 12.62 -5.09
N LEU A 18 6.18 11.47 -4.86
CA LEU A 18 4.74 11.33 -4.97
C LEU A 18 3.99 11.60 -3.65
N ASP A 19 4.63 12.18 -2.62
CA ASP A 19 4.03 12.36 -1.28
C ASP A 19 2.64 13.00 -1.35
N ARG A 20 2.50 14.09 -2.10
CA ARG A 20 1.26 14.86 -2.20
C ARG A 20 0.18 14.10 -2.95
N PHE A 21 0.59 13.34 -3.97
CA PHE A 21 -0.31 12.44 -4.70
C PHE A 21 -0.78 11.30 -3.80
N LEU A 22 0.13 10.67 -3.06
CA LEU A 22 -0.17 9.57 -2.14
C LEU A 22 -1.09 10.05 -1.02
N HIS A 23 -0.83 11.22 -0.43
CA HIS A 23 -1.68 11.80 0.60
C HIS A 23 -3.10 12.07 0.08
N TYR A 24 -3.23 12.67 -1.11
CA TYR A 24 -4.54 12.91 -1.71
C TYR A 24 -5.27 11.60 -2.07
N HIS A 25 -4.57 10.66 -2.70
CA HIS A 25 -5.13 9.40 -3.17
C HIS A 25 -5.59 8.51 -2.02
N THR A 26 -4.87 8.53 -0.89
CA THR A 26 -5.21 7.77 0.32
C THR A 26 -6.10 8.53 1.29
N GLY A 27 -6.42 9.80 1.01
CA GLY A 27 -7.15 10.68 1.93
C GLY A 27 -6.42 10.92 3.25
N GLY A 28 -5.08 10.83 3.25
CA GLY A 28 -4.25 10.95 4.45
C GLY A 28 -4.24 9.71 5.36
N MET A 29 -4.87 8.61 4.96
CA MET A 29 -4.92 7.39 5.77
C MET A 29 -3.68 6.51 5.57
N ILE A 30 -2.89 6.33 6.64
CA ILE A 30 -1.67 5.51 6.59
C ILE A 30 -1.94 4.01 6.33
N GLY A 31 -3.13 3.52 6.71
CA GLY A 31 -3.58 2.17 6.40
C GLY A 31 -3.80 1.96 4.90
N SER A 32 -4.50 2.90 4.26
CA SER A 32 -4.69 2.91 2.80
C SER A 32 -3.38 3.10 2.05
N LEU A 33 -2.47 3.93 2.56
CA LEU A 33 -1.11 4.08 2.02
C LEU A 33 -0.37 2.74 2.03
N SER A 34 -0.36 2.06 3.18
CA SER A 34 0.30 0.76 3.32
C SER A 34 -0.31 -0.30 2.40
N HIS A 35 -1.63 -0.26 2.21
CA HIS A 35 -2.34 -1.15 1.29
C HIS A 35 -1.95 -0.89 -0.18
N ALA A 36 -2.01 0.36 -0.64
CA ALA A 36 -1.62 0.74 -2.00
C ALA A 36 -0.17 0.39 -2.30
N VAL A 37 0.76 0.71 -1.39
CA VAL A 37 2.19 0.42 -1.59
C VAL A 37 2.43 -1.09 -1.65
N ARG A 38 1.79 -1.87 -0.76
CA ARG A 38 1.92 -3.34 -0.77
C ARG A 38 1.32 -3.96 -2.03
N GLY A 39 0.12 -3.53 -2.45
CA GLY A 39 -0.54 -4.02 -3.65
C GLY A 39 0.27 -3.73 -4.91
N ALA A 40 0.75 -2.49 -5.05
CA ALA A 40 1.55 -2.08 -6.20
C ALA A 40 2.90 -2.82 -6.26
N ALA A 41 3.48 -3.14 -5.11
CA ALA A 41 4.71 -3.93 -5.05
C ALA A 41 4.52 -5.38 -5.44
N LEU A 42 3.43 -6.02 -4.97
CA LEU A 42 3.08 -7.37 -5.36
C LEU A 42 2.84 -7.44 -6.87
N ASP A 43 2.08 -6.50 -7.41
CA ASP A 43 1.87 -6.40 -8.85
C ASP A 43 3.19 -6.21 -9.61
N ALA A 44 4.08 -5.34 -9.12
CA ALA A 44 5.38 -5.12 -9.73
C ALA A 44 6.27 -6.39 -9.75
N ILE A 45 6.20 -7.21 -8.70
CA ILE A 45 6.91 -8.49 -8.63
C ILE A 45 6.27 -9.51 -9.58
N LEU A 46 4.93 -9.62 -9.58
CA LEU A 46 4.20 -10.58 -10.41
C LEU A 46 4.30 -10.28 -11.91
N THR A 47 4.34 -9.00 -12.26
CA THR A 47 4.52 -8.54 -13.65
C THR A 47 5.99 -8.51 -14.07
N GLY A 48 6.94 -8.73 -13.14
CA GLY A 48 8.38 -8.63 -13.38
C GLY A 48 8.87 -7.22 -13.69
N THR A 49 8.04 -6.19 -13.47
CA THR A 49 8.43 -4.79 -13.69
C THR A 49 9.34 -4.27 -12.58
N GLU A 50 9.27 -4.88 -11.39
CA GLU A 50 10.10 -4.59 -10.22
C GLU A 50 10.22 -3.09 -9.90
N LYS A 51 9.16 -2.30 -10.16
CA LYS A 51 9.11 -0.86 -9.85
C LYS A 51 7.69 -0.40 -9.55
N ILE A 52 7.56 0.46 -8.53
CA ILE A 52 6.30 1.16 -8.25
C ILE A 52 6.23 2.44 -9.08
N THR A 53 5.12 2.63 -9.79
CA THR A 53 4.81 3.88 -10.51
C THR A 53 3.49 4.46 -10.03
N LYS A 54 3.24 5.73 -10.35
CA LYS A 54 1.95 6.38 -10.09
C LYS A 54 0.77 5.59 -10.66
N LYS A 55 0.95 4.99 -11.84
CA LYS A 55 -0.08 4.15 -12.49
C LYS A 55 -0.32 2.86 -11.72
N SER A 56 0.75 2.21 -11.25
CA SER A 56 0.67 1.01 -10.41
C SER A 56 -0.09 1.28 -9.12
N LEU A 57 0.14 2.44 -8.49
CA LEU A 57 -0.57 2.86 -7.28
C LEU A 57 -2.07 3.11 -7.54
N GLN A 58 -2.42 3.77 -8.65
CA GLN A 58 -3.82 4.01 -9.04
C GLN A 58 -4.58 2.75 -9.43
N ALA A 59 -3.87 1.72 -9.89
CA ALA A 59 -4.47 0.44 -10.23
C ALA A 59 -4.92 -0.34 -8.98
N ILE A 60 -4.39 0.00 -7.80
CA ILE A 60 -4.82 -0.63 -6.55
C ILE A 60 -6.12 0.04 -6.09
N PRO A 61 -7.24 -0.70 -6.03
CA PRO A 61 -8.49 -0.14 -5.54
C PRO A 61 -8.33 0.25 -4.07
N LEU A 62 -8.32 1.56 -3.82
CA LEU A 62 -8.41 2.12 -2.49
C LEU A 62 -9.88 2.22 -2.13
N ASP A 63 -10.41 1.16 -1.54
CA ASP A 63 -11.67 1.27 -0.84
C ASP A 63 -11.48 2.28 0.30
N HIS A 64 -12.05 3.47 0.13
CA HIS A 64 -12.14 4.52 1.16
C HIS A 64 -12.89 4.04 2.43
N THR A 65 -13.37 2.80 2.41
CA THR A 65 -14.09 2.07 3.45
C THR A 65 -13.18 1.12 4.24
N ALA A 66 -11.88 1.42 4.39
CA ALA A 66 -10.98 0.71 5.31
C ALA A 66 -11.35 0.94 6.80
N HIS A 67 -12.62 0.72 7.14
CA HIS A 67 -13.08 0.44 8.47
C HIS A 67 -12.60 -0.98 8.83
N THR A 68 -11.69 -1.02 9.81
CA THR A 68 -11.77 -2.04 10.86
C THR A 68 -11.56 -3.50 10.42
N THR A 69 -10.36 -3.86 9.96
CA THR A 69 -9.92 -5.28 10.00
C THR A 69 -8.86 -5.57 11.07
N ALA A 70 -8.41 -4.56 11.83
CA ALA A 70 -7.54 -4.77 12.99
C ALA A 70 -8.31 -5.01 14.32
N SER A 71 -9.63 -4.80 14.37
CA SER A 71 -10.41 -4.96 15.61
C SER A 71 -11.28 -6.22 15.69
N MET A 72 -11.28 -7.10 14.68
CA MET A 72 -12.08 -8.35 14.70
C MET A 72 -11.25 -9.64 14.87
N ALA A 73 -9.95 -9.55 15.14
CA ALA A 73 -9.12 -10.73 15.44
C ALA A 73 -8.97 -11.02 16.95
N THR A 74 -9.59 -10.25 17.85
CA THR A 74 -9.39 -10.38 19.31
C THR A 74 -10.68 -10.70 20.10
N LYS A 75 -11.83 -10.93 19.45
CA LYS A 75 -13.09 -11.26 20.14
C LYS A 75 -13.66 -12.62 19.71
N THR A 76 -12.88 -13.69 19.81
CA THR A 76 -13.44 -15.07 19.77
C THR A 76 -12.69 -16.06 20.68
N ALA A 77 -11.93 -15.56 21.65
CA ALA A 77 -11.32 -16.37 22.70
C ALA A 77 -11.68 -15.82 24.08
N THR A 78 -12.97 -15.82 24.42
CA THR A 78 -13.51 -15.84 25.79
C THR A 78 -15.03 -15.80 25.69
N SER A 79 -15.66 -16.96 25.80
CA SER A 79 -16.83 -17.15 26.66
C SER A 79 -17.03 -18.64 26.84
N ARG A 80 -16.80 -19.03 28.09
CA ARG A 80 -16.98 -20.33 28.72
C ARG A 80 -18.47 -20.63 28.92
#